data_AF-A0AAW9VD68-F1
#
_entry.id   AF-A0AAW9VD68-F1
#
_cell.length_a   1.000
_cell.length_b   1.000
_cell.length_c   1.000
_cell.angle_alpha   90.00
_cell.angle_beta   90.00
_cell.angle_gamma   90.00
#
_symmetry.space_group_name_H-M   'P 1'
#
loop_
_entity.id
_entity.type
_entity.pdbx_description
1 polymer ?
#
loop_
_entity_poly.entity_id
_entity_poly.type
_entity_poly.pdbx_seq_one_letter_code
_entity_poly.pdbx_strand_id
1 'polypeptide(L)'
;MKSNIISGQVGAFLRKSRKEKNMTGKQLAKLIGISQQQISRYEMGITSITLEQLDHFLIVLDKRWVDVINYIEKNTESEKRTENKGSMNKYTSWGDYSTKNIINNC
;
A
#
# COMPACT_ATOMS: atom_id res chain seq x y z
N MET A 1 -21.11 0.20 1.26
CA MET A 1 -19.71 0.38 1.71
C MET A 1 -18.90 0.89 0.53
N LYS A 2 -18.19 2.01 0.66
CA LYS A 2 -17.28 2.45 -0.39
C LYS A 2 -16.15 1.41 -0.50
N SER A 3 -16.00 0.81 -1.67
CA SER A 3 -14.82 0.00 -1.99
C SER A 3 -13.60 0.92 -1.87
N ASN A 4 -12.72 0.66 -0.89
CA ASN A 4 -11.47 1.38 -0.81
C ASN A 4 -10.47 0.69 -1.76
N ILE A 5 -10.44 1.18 -3.00
CA ILE A 5 -9.57 0.68 -4.08
C ILE A 5 -8.11 0.63 -3.61
N ILE A 6 -7.66 1.67 -2.89
CA ILE A 6 -6.29 1.75 -2.36
C ILE A 6 -6.02 0.64 -1.34
N SER A 7 -6.93 0.41 -0.38
CA SER A 7 -6.78 -0.70 0.58
C SER A 7 -6.71 -2.05 -0.12
N GLY A 8 -7.51 -2.26 -1.17
CA GLY A 8 -7.46 -3.48 -1.99
C GLY A 8 -6.12 -3.66 -2.70
N GLN A 9 -5.61 -2.59 -3.32
CA GLN A 9 -4.32 -2.61 -4.01
C GLN A 9 -3.15 -2.85 -3.05
N VAL A 10 -3.13 -2.17 -1.90
CA VAL A 10 -2.12 -2.39 -0.84
C VAL A 10 -2.21 -3.82 -0.32
N GLY A 11 -3.41 -4.33 -0.04
CA GLY A 11 -3.61 -5.71 0.39
C GLY A 11 -3.08 -6.73 -0.63
N ALA A 12 -3.38 -6.52 -1.91
CA ALA A 12 -2.90 -7.36 -2.99
C ALA A 12 -1.36 -7.33 -3.11
N PHE A 13 -0.74 -6.15 -2.96
CA PHE A 13 0.70 -6.00 -2.93
C PHE A 13 1.34 -6.79 -1.77
N LEU A 14 0.79 -6.70 -0.56
CA LEU A 14 1.28 -7.42 0.60
C LEU A 14 1.17 -8.94 0.41
N ARG A 15 0.04 -9.41 -0.12
CA ARG A 15 -0.16 -10.82 -0.45
C ARG A 15 0.84 -11.33 -1.47
N LYS A 16 1.10 -10.54 -2.52
CA LYS A 16 2.09 -10.87 -3.55
C LYS A 16 3.49 -10.96 -2.94
N SER A 17 3.90 -9.94 -2.20
CA SER A 17 5.22 -9.87 -1.55
C SER A 17 5.44 -11.02 -0.55
N ARG A 18 4.41 -11.40 0.22
CA ARG A 18 4.47 -12.58 1.09
C ARG A 18 4.73 -13.87 0.31
N LYS A 19 4.04 -14.07 -0.81
CA LYS A 19 4.22 -15.25 -1.65
C LYS A 19 5.60 -15.29 -2.32
N GLU A 20 6.15 -14.15 -2.71
CA GLU A 20 7.51 -14.04 -3.24
C GLU A 20 8.57 -14.53 -2.22
N LYS A 21 8.32 -14.35 -0.91
CA LYS A 21 9.15 -14.91 0.17
C LYS A 21 8.78 -16.35 0.56
N ASN A 22 7.92 -17.02 -0.19
CA ASN A 22 7.44 -18.38 0.08
C ASN A 22 6.81 -18.57 1.47
N MET A 23 6.18 -17.52 2.00
CA MET A 23 5.56 -17.56 3.33
C MET A 23 4.06 -17.86 3.26
N THR A 24 3.56 -18.67 4.19
CA THR A 24 2.12 -18.81 4.46
C THR A 24 1.58 -17.61 5.24
N GLY A 25 0.26 -17.39 5.19
CA GLY A 25 -0.38 -16.34 5.99
C GLY A 25 -0.17 -16.55 7.50
N LYS A 26 -0.11 -17.80 7.98
CA LYS A 26 0.18 -18.12 9.40
C LYS A 26 1.60 -17.75 9.79
N GLN A 27 2.58 -17.99 8.92
CA GLN A 27 3.98 -17.61 9.18
C GLN A 27 4.14 -16.09 9.24
N LEU A 28 3.54 -15.35 8.30
CA LEU A 28 3.57 -13.88 8.34
C LEU A 28 2.87 -13.34 9.60
N ALA A 29 1.70 -13.90 9.95
CA ALA A 29 0.98 -13.54 11.16
C ALA A 29 1.85 -13.66 12.42
N LYS A 30 2.61 -14.76 12.52
CA LYS A 30 3.53 -15.00 13.63
C LYS A 30 4.68 -13.99 13.69
N LEU A 31 5.24 -13.59 12.54
CA LEU A 31 6.32 -12.58 12.50
C LEU A 31 5.83 -11.19 12.89
N ILE A 32 4.64 -10.81 12.42
CA ILE A 32 4.04 -9.49 12.70
C ILE A 32 3.43 -9.42 14.12
N GLY A 33 3.09 -10.57 14.71
CA GLY A 33 2.46 -10.65 16.03
C GLY A 33 0.95 -10.41 16.02
N ILE A 34 0.26 -10.81 14.93
CA ILE A 34 -1.20 -10.67 14.80
C ILE A 34 -1.87 -11.99 14.39
N SER A 35 -3.21 -12.03 14.37
CA SER A 35 -3.93 -13.23 13.94
C SER A 35 -3.83 -13.45 12.41
N GLN A 36 -3.86 -14.71 11.97
CA GLN A 36 -3.88 -15.02 10.54
C GLN A 36 -5.15 -14.49 9.85
N GLN A 37 -6.28 -14.46 10.55
CA GLN A 37 -7.52 -13.86 10.04
C GLN A 37 -7.34 -12.35 9.77
N GLN A 38 -6.60 -11.64 10.61
CA GLN A 38 -6.28 -10.24 10.41
C GLN A 38 -5.34 -10.03 9.21
N ILE A 39 -4.32 -10.88 9.04
CA ILE A 39 -3.52 -10.91 7.80
C ILE A 39 -4.42 -11.08 6.57
N SER A 40 -5.37 -12.02 6.61
CA SER A 40 -6.29 -12.24 5.50
C SER A 40 -7.15 -11.00 5.20
N ARG A 41 -7.66 -10.34 6.23
CA ARG A 41 -8.46 -9.11 6.07
C ARG A 41 -7.65 -7.99 5.44
N TYR A 42 -6.39 -7.81 5.83
CA TYR A 42 -5.49 -6.84 5.21
C TYR A 42 -5.17 -7.19 3.76
N GLU A 43 -4.81 -8.44 3.48
CA GLU A 43 -4.50 -8.88 2.12
C GLU A 43 -5.67 -8.78 1.15
N MET A 44 -6.90 -8.84 1.66
CA MET A 44 -8.12 -8.68 0.88
C MET A 44 -8.62 -7.22 0.82
N GLY A 45 -7.97 -6.30 1.53
CA GLY A 45 -8.41 -4.90 1.63
C GLY A 45 -9.73 -4.69 2.38
N ILE A 46 -10.22 -5.70 3.11
CA ILE A 46 -11.47 -5.62 3.91
C ILE A 46 -11.30 -4.62 5.06
N THR A 47 -10.11 -4.60 5.67
CA THR A 47 -9.75 -3.69 6.74
C THR A 47 -8.63 -2.78 6.25
N SER A 48 -8.77 -1.47 6.46
CA SER A 48 -7.70 -0.51 6.16
C SER A 48 -6.50 -0.78 7.04
N ILE A 49 -5.32 -0.80 6.42
CA ILE A 49 -4.04 -0.83 7.14
C ILE A 49 -3.60 0.61 7.45
N THR A 50 -3.05 0.85 8.63
CA THR A 50 -2.42 2.14 8.95
C THR A 50 -1.05 2.24 8.28
N LEU A 51 -0.49 3.45 8.17
CA LEU A 51 0.85 3.64 7.60
C LEU A 51 1.94 2.96 8.43
N GLU A 52 1.86 3.05 9.76
CA GLU A 52 2.78 2.38 10.69
C GLU A 52 2.73 0.86 10.55
N GLN A 53 1.51 0.30 10.46
CA GLN A 53 1.35 -1.12 10.18
C GLN A 53 1.99 -1.47 8.85
N LEU A 54 1.68 -0.73 7.79
CA LEU A 54 2.25 -0.97 6.47
C LEU A 54 3.79 -0.95 6.50
N ASP A 55 4.40 0.03 7.15
CA ASP A 55 5.86 0.09 7.32
C ASP A 55 6.43 -1.20 7.94
N HIS A 56 5.82 -1.68 9.02
CA HIS A 56 6.22 -2.93 9.66
C HIS A 56 6.08 -4.15 8.71
N PHE A 57 5.00 -4.21 7.91
CA PHE A 57 4.88 -5.25 6.88
C PHE A 57 5.98 -5.16 5.84
N LEU A 58 6.34 -3.96 5.38
CA LEU A 58 7.38 -3.77 4.37
C LEU A 58 8.76 -4.22 4.88
N ILE A 59 9.09 -3.91 6.14
CA ILE A 59 10.33 -4.37 6.78
C ILE A 59 10.39 -5.91 6.79
N VAL A 60 9.33 -6.57 7.29
CA VAL A 60 9.29 -8.05 7.36
C VAL A 60 9.34 -8.69 5.97
N LEU A 61 8.69 -8.06 5.00
CA LEU A 61 8.62 -8.53 3.61
C LEU A 61 9.80 -8.08 2.75
N ASP A 62 10.79 -7.39 3.33
CA ASP A 62 11.96 -6.87 2.61
C ASP A 62 11.56 -6.07 1.35
N LYS A 63 10.64 -5.11 1.54
CA LYS A 63 10.12 -4.22 0.51
C LYS A 63 10.34 -2.78 0.90
N ARG A 64 10.35 -1.90 -0.10
CA ARG A 64 10.44 -0.45 0.09
C ARG A 64 9.09 0.21 -0.21
N TRP A 65 8.86 1.40 0.34
CA TRP A 65 7.68 2.21 0.05
C TRP A 65 7.52 2.51 -1.45
N VAL A 66 8.61 2.73 -2.17
CA VAL A 66 8.59 2.93 -3.63
C VAL A 66 7.99 1.74 -4.38
N ASP A 67 8.13 0.52 -3.87
CA ASP A 67 7.56 -0.67 -4.50
C ASP A 67 6.03 -0.68 -4.36
N VAL A 68 5.51 -0.20 -3.24
CA VAL A 68 4.06 -0.03 -3.01
C VAL A 68 3.49 1.02 -3.95
N ILE A 69 4.13 2.19 -4.02
CA ILE A 69 3.68 3.31 -4.86
C ILE A 69 3.66 2.88 -6.33
N ASN A 70 4.77 2.30 -6.81
CA ASN A 70 4.87 1.78 -8.17
C ASN A 70 3.81 0.70 -8.47
N TYR A 71 3.48 -0.14 -7.48
CA TYR A 71 2.43 -1.13 -7.63
C TYR A 71 1.06 -0.49 -7.78
N ILE A 72 0.73 0.49 -6.93
CA ILE A 72 -0.55 1.21 -6.97
C ILE A 72 -0.72 1.94 -8.32
N GLU A 73 0.28 2.71 -8.74
CA GLU A 73 0.24 3.47 -9.99
C GLU A 73 -0.04 2.57 -11.21
N LYS A 74 0.66 1.45 -11.31
CA LYS A 74 0.46 0.46 -12.39
C LYS A 74 -0.97 -0.10 -12.41
N ASN A 75 -1.57 -0.34 -11.25
CA ASN A 75 -2.93 -0.88 -11.17
C ASN A 75 -4.01 0.18 -11.39
N THR A 76 -3.71 1.47 -11.15
CA THR A 76 -4.62 2.58 -11.47
C THR A 76 -4.66 2.88 -12.98
N GLU A 77 -3.56 2.67 -13.70
CA GLU A 77 -3.51 2.88 -15.16
C GLU A 77 -4.30 1.82 -15.95
N SER A 78 -4.39 0.58 -15.45
CA SER A 78 -5.20 -0.47 -16.06
C SER A 78 -6.71 -0.17 -16.03
N GLU A 79 -7.18 0.56 -15.02
CA GLU A 79 -8.60 0.92 -14.87
C GLU A 79 -9.00 2.08 -15.81
N LYS A 80 -8.07 2.98 -16.15
CA LYS A 80 -8.31 4.11 -17.07
C LYS A 80 -8.55 3.70 -18.52
N ARG A 81 -8.10 2.51 -18.94
CA ARG A 81 -8.39 1.98 -20.30
C ARG A 81 -9.86 1.55 -20.45
N THR A 82 -10.55 1.28 -19.35
CA THR A 82 -11.98 0.90 -19.32
C THR A 82 -12.92 2.10 -19.17
N GLU A 83 -12.44 3.26 -18.74
CA GLU A 83 -13.27 4.44 -18.42
C GLU A 83 -12.87 5.67 -19.23
N ASN A 84 -12.77 5.56 -20.56
CA ASN A 84 -12.67 6.74 -21.40
C ASN A 84 -14.06 7.31 -21.73
N LYS A 85 -14.75 7.83 -20.70
CA LYS A 85 -15.76 8.91 -20.83
C LYS A 85 -15.71 9.82 -19.59
N GLY A 86 -14.80 10.79 -19.66
CA GLY A 86 -14.98 12.15 -19.17
C GLY A 86 -14.99 12.38 -17.65
N SER A 87 -13.85 12.83 -17.12
CA SER A 87 -13.74 14.20 -16.55
C SER A 87 -12.33 14.48 -16.03
N MET A 88 -11.81 15.64 -16.42
CA MET A 88 -10.50 16.19 -16.06
C MET A 88 -10.36 16.39 -14.55
N ASN A 89 -9.26 15.91 -13.95
CA ASN A 89 -9.01 16.01 -12.51
C ASN A 89 -8.51 17.43 -12.12
N LYS A 90 -9.23 18.09 -11.22
CA LYS A 90 -8.98 19.46 -10.72
C LYS A 90 -8.16 19.43 -9.42
N TYR A 91 -6.96 18.84 -9.46
CA TYR A 91 -6.00 18.85 -8.34
C TYR A 91 -4.57 19.08 -8.85
N THR A 92 -4.32 20.25 -9.43
CA THR A 92 -2.96 20.77 -9.59
C THR A 92 -2.93 22.18 -9.03
N SER A 93 -2.81 22.27 -7.70
CA SER A 93 -2.30 23.46 -7.03
C SER A 93 -1.97 23.14 -5.57
N TRP A 94 -0.79 22.57 -5.35
CA TRP A 94 -0.05 22.72 -4.10
C TRP A 94 1.36 23.14 -4.49
N GLY A 95 1.61 24.44 -4.37
CA GLY A 95 2.93 25.03 -4.62
C GLY A 95 3.94 24.57 -3.58
N ASP A 96 5.16 24.32 -4.04
CA ASP A 96 6.43 24.54 -3.36
C ASP A 96 6.47 24.27 -1.85
N TYR A 97 6.46 22.99 -1.47
CA TYR A 97 7.10 22.60 -0.22
C TYR A 97 8.62 22.67 -0.43
N SER A 98 9.16 23.84 -0.11
CA SER A 98 10.57 24.15 0.06
C SER A 98 11.31 23.01 0.78
N THR A 99 12.22 22.33 0.06
CA THR A 99 13.16 21.32 0.59
C THR A 99 14.30 21.96 1.38
N LYS A 100 14.00 22.90 2.30
CA LYS A 100 15.01 23.49 3.20
C LYS A 100 14.52 23.49 4.65
N ASN A 101 15.38 22.94 5.52
CA ASN A 101 15.27 22.73 6.97
C ASN A 101 14.37 21.53 7.33
N ILE A 102 14.86 20.42 7.88
CA ILE A 102 15.65 20.31 9.11
C ILE A 102 16.80 19.31 8.89
N ILE A 103 17.94 19.82 8.43
CA ILE A 103 19.25 19.33 8.87
C ILE A 103 19.63 20.33 9.97
N ASN A 104 20.07 19.81 11.11
CA ASN A 104 20.51 20.53 12.33
C ASN A 104 19.41 20.85 13.34
N ASN A 105 19.26 19.96 14.33
CA ASN A 105 19.45 20.42 15.71
C ASN A 105 20.17 19.30 16.48
N CYS A 106 21.11 19.73 17.33
CA CYS A 106 22.04 18.95 18.13
C CYS A 106 21.45 17.73 18.86
#